data_AF-A0A9Q0GT42-F1
#
_entry.id   AF-A0A9Q0GT42-F1
#
_cell.length_a   1.000
_cell.length_b   1.000
_cell.length_c   1.000
_cell.angle_alpha   90.00
_cell.angle_beta   90.00
_cell.angle_gamma   90.00
#
_symmetry.space_group_name_H-M   'P 1'
#
loop_
_entity.id
_entity.type
_entity.pdbx_description
1 polymer ?
#
loop_
_entity_poly.entity_id
_entity_poly.type
_entity_poly.pdbx_seq_one_letter_code
_entity_poly.pdbx_strand_id
1 'polypeptide(L)'
;MTTRQSARADVVPTSIVTTSVTGAVEAAFSEVGMVDMLPIQNDEEAVHKSLKKDKEHRQEGRLKKTPAKKRGRKKNSVRTLENSECIRAAMNQKMSELVIIAGAGPSGIATAACLNLLSIPNIVLEREDCYAPLWTKKSYDRLQLHLPKQSCELPNMPFPAAYPKYVPKREFIEYLDNYMNRFKVSPKYNRSIESATYDELTKTWLVKARNTITQEIEEYKTRFLVVATGETCDPFIPEIEGLHSFKGDVLHSTQYKSGAKYMNKSVLVVGCGNSGMEIALDLSNFGATTSIVVRNPIHILSKEIMQLGLFLFKYLPFNLMESIVVMLANFWFGDMSKNGITRPVEGPFTQKMKFGKFPVIDLGTAKKIKSGEIQVLPGITSIKEEEVTFLNGCSYHFDAIVFATGFQRSTNKWLKDDGDLLDEDGFSKQRFPNHWKGMNGLYCVGLARRGLYGSSIDAQNISNYIKSLL
;
A
#
# COMPACT_ATOMS: atom_id res chain seq x y z
N MET A 1 16.68 -60.55 39.52
CA MET A 1 17.15 -60.58 38.12
C MET A 1 15.95 -60.41 37.21
N THR A 2 15.91 -59.28 36.53
CA THR A 2 14.80 -58.73 35.74
C THR A 2 14.93 -59.14 34.28
N THR A 3 13.84 -59.62 33.66
CA THR A 3 13.74 -59.78 32.20
C THR A 3 12.53 -59.00 31.70
N ARG A 4 12.79 -57.98 30.87
CA ARG A 4 11.81 -57.12 30.18
C ARG A 4 11.36 -57.78 28.88
N GLN A 5 10.04 -57.83 28.66
CA GLN A 5 9.43 -57.97 27.34
C GLN A 5 9.42 -56.62 26.62
N SER A 6 9.76 -56.61 25.32
CA SER A 6 9.66 -55.44 24.44
C SER A 6 8.30 -55.43 23.74
N ALA A 7 7.51 -54.38 23.91
CA ALA A 7 6.37 -54.05 23.07
C ALA A 7 6.80 -53.00 22.02
N ARG A 8 6.60 -53.33 20.74
CA ARG A 8 6.62 -52.36 19.63
C ARG A 8 5.33 -51.54 19.69
N ALA A 9 5.46 -50.21 19.64
CA ALA A 9 4.35 -49.30 19.40
C ALA A 9 4.40 -48.84 17.94
N ASP A 10 3.32 -49.09 17.21
CA ASP A 10 3.11 -48.63 15.85
C ASP A 10 2.97 -47.10 15.82
N VAL A 11 3.78 -46.46 14.98
CA VAL A 11 3.72 -45.02 14.71
C VAL A 11 2.72 -44.78 13.58
N VAL A 12 1.59 -44.15 13.90
CA VAL A 12 0.62 -43.67 12.91
C VAL A 12 1.19 -42.41 12.23
N PRO A 13 1.21 -42.31 10.89
CA PRO A 13 1.76 -41.17 10.18
C PRO A 13 0.87 -39.91 10.31
N THR A 14 1.51 -38.79 10.63
CA THR A 14 0.93 -37.44 10.86
C THR A 14 0.24 -36.82 9.63
N SER A 15 0.26 -37.48 8.48
CA SER A 15 -0.31 -36.98 7.21
C SER A 15 -1.83 -37.14 7.10
N ILE A 16 -2.46 -37.99 7.92
CA ILE A 16 -3.90 -38.27 7.83
C ILE A 16 -4.72 -37.24 8.65
N VAL A 17 -4.15 -36.66 9.70
CA VAL A 17 -4.84 -35.69 10.57
C VAL A 17 -4.86 -34.28 9.96
N THR A 18 -3.81 -33.88 9.22
CA THR A 18 -3.72 -32.57 8.55
C THR A 18 -4.86 -32.37 7.56
N THR A 19 -5.18 -33.39 6.75
CA THR A 19 -6.23 -33.30 5.72
C THR A 19 -7.64 -33.12 6.30
N SER A 20 -7.91 -33.69 7.48
CA SER A 20 -9.25 -33.65 8.09
C SER A 20 -9.61 -32.28 8.68
N VAL A 21 -8.63 -31.57 9.27
CA VAL A 21 -8.86 -30.24 9.87
C VAL A 21 -8.88 -29.16 8.78
N THR A 22 -8.03 -29.27 7.75
CA THR A 22 -8.08 -28.32 6.61
C THR A 22 -9.39 -28.49 5.83
N GLY A 23 -9.84 -29.73 5.60
CA GLY A 23 -11.10 -30.02 4.91
C GLY A 23 -12.34 -29.58 5.69
N ALA A 24 -12.37 -29.73 7.02
CA ALA A 24 -13.48 -29.26 7.85
C ALA A 24 -13.58 -27.72 7.88
N VAL A 25 -12.43 -27.04 7.87
CA VAL A 25 -12.35 -25.58 7.79
C VAL A 25 -12.75 -25.09 6.39
N GLU A 26 -12.31 -25.76 5.32
CA GLU A 26 -12.71 -25.43 3.94
C GLU A 26 -14.19 -25.66 3.67
N ALA A 27 -14.77 -26.75 4.19
CA ALA A 27 -16.19 -27.06 4.07
C ALA A 27 -17.06 -25.98 4.74
N ALA A 28 -16.69 -25.56 5.96
CA ALA A 28 -17.38 -24.49 6.68
C ALA A 28 -17.33 -23.11 5.98
N PHE A 29 -16.33 -22.88 5.12
CA PHE A 29 -16.20 -21.63 4.35
C PHE A 29 -16.90 -21.66 2.98
N SER A 30 -17.35 -22.83 2.50
CA SER A 30 -18.03 -22.96 1.20
C SER A 30 -19.53 -22.65 1.23
N GLU A 31 -20.18 -22.76 2.40
CA GLU A 31 -21.64 -22.63 2.55
C GLU A 31 -22.15 -21.21 2.85
N VAL A 32 -21.26 -20.26 3.17
CA VAL A 32 -21.67 -18.89 3.55
C VAL A 32 -21.14 -17.87 2.54
N GLY A 33 -22.03 -17.31 1.72
CA GLY A 33 -21.71 -16.26 0.76
C GLY A 33 -20.96 -15.10 1.43
N MET A 34 -19.75 -14.82 0.96
CA MET A 34 -18.85 -13.75 1.44
C MET A 34 -19.31 -12.34 0.99
N VAL A 35 -20.53 -11.96 1.35
CA VAL A 35 -21.00 -10.57 1.30
C VAL A 35 -21.11 -10.12 2.76
N ASP A 36 -20.64 -8.92 3.08
CA ASP A 36 -20.50 -8.35 4.44
C ASP A 36 -19.21 -8.74 5.20
N MET A 37 -18.10 -8.18 4.72
CA MET A 37 -16.83 -8.12 5.47
C MET A 37 -16.70 -6.76 6.19
N LEU A 38 -17.06 -6.79 7.50
CA LEU A 38 -16.94 -5.78 8.56
C LEU A 38 -18.16 -4.86 8.73
N PRO A 39 -18.99 -5.04 9.79
CA PRO A 39 -19.99 -4.06 10.14
C PRO A 39 -19.34 -2.81 10.77
N ILE A 40 -19.93 -1.69 10.41
CA ILE A 40 -19.71 -0.35 10.91
C ILE A 40 -20.14 -0.32 12.39
N GLN A 41 -19.26 0.08 13.31
CA GLN A 41 -19.74 0.62 14.58
C GLN A 41 -20.25 2.03 14.31
N ASN A 42 -21.57 2.15 14.19
CA ASN A 42 -22.28 3.41 14.14
C ASN A 42 -22.25 4.06 15.53
N ASP A 43 -21.43 5.10 15.71
CA ASP A 43 -21.72 6.13 16.72
C ASP A 43 -22.61 7.19 16.06
N GLU A 44 -23.92 6.95 16.09
CA GLU A 44 -24.95 7.76 15.43
C GLU A 44 -25.22 9.13 16.09
N GLU A 45 -24.54 9.51 17.17
CA GLU A 45 -24.82 10.79 17.86
C GLU A 45 -24.03 12.02 17.37
N ALA A 46 -23.02 11.85 16.50
CA ALA A 46 -22.18 12.97 16.08
C ALA A 46 -22.66 13.70 14.80
N VAL A 47 -23.48 13.05 13.96
CA VAL A 47 -23.86 13.58 12.64
C VAL A 47 -24.98 14.63 12.70
N HIS A 48 -25.78 14.63 13.77
CA HIS A 48 -26.95 15.52 13.87
C HIS A 48 -26.67 16.92 14.47
N LYS A 49 -25.46 17.17 15.00
CA LYS A 49 -25.09 18.47 15.60
C LYS A 49 -24.31 19.42 14.69
N SER A 50 -23.82 18.96 13.54
CA SER A 50 -22.99 19.79 12.64
C SER A 50 -23.80 20.53 11.56
N LEU A 51 -25.08 20.20 11.36
CA LEU A 51 -25.94 20.77 10.30
C LEU A 51 -26.82 21.97 10.73
N LYS A 52 -26.55 22.60 11.88
CA LYS A 52 -27.39 23.72 12.40
C LYS A 52 -26.67 25.05 12.65
N LYS A 53 -25.41 25.21 12.26
CA LYS A 53 -24.74 26.51 12.24
C LYS A 53 -24.21 26.75 10.83
N ASP A 54 -25.04 27.38 9.99
CA ASP A 54 -24.65 28.22 8.85
C ASP A 54 -25.91 28.55 8.02
N LYS A 55 -26.84 29.25 8.66
CA LYS A 55 -27.91 29.98 7.97
C LYS A 55 -28.27 31.20 8.80
N GLU A 56 -27.50 32.27 8.65
CA GLU A 56 -27.94 33.63 8.99
C GLU A 56 -26.96 34.65 8.41
N HIS A 57 -27.29 35.16 7.21
CA HIS A 57 -27.27 36.59 6.86
C HIS A 57 -27.49 36.79 5.36
N ARG A 58 -28.71 37.21 4.99
CA ARG A 58 -28.98 37.85 3.70
C ARG A 58 -30.24 38.73 3.82
N GLN A 59 -30.04 40.04 3.71
CA GLN A 59 -30.95 41.13 3.30
C GLN A 59 -30.16 42.43 3.57
N GLU A 60 -30.18 43.52 2.81
CA GLU A 60 -31.08 44.03 1.77
C GLU A 60 -30.39 45.22 1.06
N GLY A 61 -30.82 45.58 -0.15
CA GLY A 61 -30.35 46.82 -0.82
C GLY A 61 -30.88 47.00 -2.24
N ARG A 62 -31.81 47.95 -2.41
CA ARG A 62 -32.75 48.10 -3.54
C ARG A 62 -32.33 49.24 -4.50
N LEU A 63 -32.49 48.97 -5.82
CA LEU A 63 -32.72 49.84 -6.99
C LEU A 63 -32.18 51.30 -7.09
N LYS A 64 -31.61 51.62 -8.28
CA LYS A 64 -31.96 52.80 -9.11
C LYS A 64 -31.61 52.56 -10.60
N LYS A 65 -32.46 53.05 -11.52
CA LYS A 65 -32.39 52.87 -12.99
C LYS A 65 -31.96 54.16 -13.72
N THR A 66 -31.17 53.97 -14.81
CA THR A 66 -31.11 54.67 -16.13
C THR A 66 -30.67 56.15 -16.23
N PRO A 67 -30.13 56.65 -17.40
CA PRO A 67 -30.43 56.22 -18.79
C PRO A 67 -29.28 56.09 -19.80
N ALA A 68 -29.64 55.61 -21.00
CA ALA A 68 -28.82 55.34 -22.17
C ALA A 68 -28.51 56.58 -23.04
N LYS A 69 -27.41 56.55 -23.81
CA LYS A 69 -27.34 57.08 -25.20
C LYS A 69 -26.06 56.70 -25.97
N LYS A 70 -26.33 56.19 -27.19
CA LYS A 70 -25.69 56.40 -28.51
C LYS A 70 -24.34 55.77 -28.94
N ARG A 71 -24.41 55.29 -30.19
CA ARG A 71 -23.46 54.60 -31.07
C ARG A 71 -22.29 55.50 -31.53
N GLY A 72 -21.13 54.86 -31.74
CA GLY A 72 -20.03 55.35 -32.60
C GLY A 72 -19.22 54.17 -33.16
N ARG A 73 -19.09 54.10 -34.48
CA ARG A 73 -18.52 53.00 -35.28
C ARG A 73 -17.15 53.46 -35.80
N LYS A 74 -16.03 52.84 -35.42
CA LYS A 74 -14.75 52.75 -36.16
C LYS A 74 -13.65 52.07 -35.32
N LYS A 75 -12.95 51.09 -35.94
CA LYS A 75 -11.67 50.42 -35.61
C LYS A 75 -11.82 48.88 -35.57
N ASN A 76 -11.74 48.27 -36.75
CA ASN A 76 -11.84 46.82 -36.97
C ASN A 76 -10.51 46.16 -37.43
N SER A 77 -9.36 46.84 -37.32
CA SER A 77 -8.06 46.25 -37.72
C SER A 77 -7.08 46.04 -36.56
N VAL A 78 -7.26 46.68 -35.40
CA VAL A 78 -6.41 46.46 -34.20
C VAL A 78 -6.99 45.36 -33.31
N ARG A 79 -8.32 45.17 -33.31
CA ARG A 79 -9.02 44.13 -32.54
C ARG A 79 -8.70 42.70 -32.99
N THR A 80 -8.26 42.50 -34.22
CA THR A 80 -8.03 41.16 -34.79
C THR A 80 -6.71 40.55 -34.34
N LEU A 81 -5.69 41.38 -34.06
CA LEU A 81 -4.40 40.94 -33.52
C LEU A 81 -4.46 40.72 -32.00
N GLU A 82 -5.08 41.65 -31.25
CA GLU A 82 -5.35 41.48 -29.81
C GLU A 82 -6.26 40.28 -29.53
N ASN A 83 -7.25 40.00 -30.39
CA ASN A 83 -8.05 38.77 -30.27
C ASN A 83 -7.22 37.50 -30.52
N SER A 84 -6.19 37.52 -31.36
CA SER A 84 -5.37 36.33 -31.62
C SER A 84 -4.45 35.99 -30.44
N GLU A 85 -3.95 37.02 -29.73
CA GLU A 85 -3.17 36.86 -28.50
C GLU A 85 -4.06 36.54 -27.30
N CYS A 86 -5.24 37.16 -27.19
CA CYS A 86 -6.24 36.77 -26.18
C CYS A 86 -6.81 35.38 -26.43
N ILE A 87 -6.99 34.94 -27.68
CA ILE A 87 -7.39 33.57 -28.00
C ILE A 87 -6.22 32.61 -27.73
N ARG A 88 -4.96 32.97 -28.01
CA ARG A 88 -3.79 32.18 -27.58
C ARG A 88 -3.65 32.15 -26.05
N ALA A 89 -3.94 33.22 -25.33
CA ALA A 89 -3.91 33.29 -23.87
C ALA A 89 -5.10 32.56 -23.22
N ALA A 90 -6.28 32.57 -23.87
CA ALA A 90 -7.46 31.80 -23.47
C ALA A 90 -7.33 30.31 -23.84
N MET A 91 -6.63 29.98 -24.93
CA MET A 91 -6.24 28.61 -25.29
C MET A 91 -5.06 28.11 -24.44
N ASN A 92 -4.18 29.00 -23.97
CA ASN A 92 -3.17 28.72 -22.93
C ASN A 92 -3.74 28.78 -21.50
N GLN A 93 -5.03 29.09 -21.33
CA GLN A 93 -5.76 28.84 -20.08
C GLN A 93 -6.08 27.33 -20.02
N LYS A 94 -5.00 26.56 -19.93
CA LYS A 94 -4.96 25.11 -19.94
C LYS A 94 -5.75 24.61 -18.74
N MET A 95 -6.96 24.11 -19.01
CA MET A 95 -7.79 23.23 -18.19
C MET A 95 -7.54 23.29 -16.67
N SER A 96 -8.42 24.01 -15.94
CA SER A 96 -8.59 23.74 -14.51
C SER A 96 -9.21 22.35 -14.38
N GLU A 97 -8.37 21.35 -14.10
CA GLU A 97 -8.85 20.00 -13.78
C GLU A 97 -9.62 20.08 -12.47
N LEU A 98 -10.81 19.47 -12.39
CA LEU A 98 -11.62 19.57 -11.18
C LEU A 98 -11.01 18.78 -10.02
N VAL A 99 -10.41 17.62 -10.32
CA VAL A 99 -9.71 16.76 -9.37
C VAL A 99 -8.35 16.33 -9.95
N ILE A 100 -7.27 16.49 -9.18
CA ILE A 100 -5.96 15.91 -9.50
C ILE A 100 -5.69 14.77 -8.53
N ILE A 101 -5.26 13.62 -9.06
CA ILE A 101 -4.88 12.44 -8.29
C ILE A 101 -3.38 12.20 -8.47
N ALA A 102 -2.63 12.19 -7.37
CA ALA A 102 -1.19 11.97 -7.34
C ALA A 102 -0.86 10.48 -7.18
N GLY A 103 -0.59 9.79 -8.29
CA GLY A 103 -0.19 8.38 -8.33
C GLY A 103 -1.21 7.49 -9.04
N ALA A 104 -0.73 6.57 -9.89
CA ALA A 104 -1.52 5.57 -10.60
C ALA A 104 -1.31 4.16 -10.06
N GLY A 105 -1.08 4.03 -8.75
CA GLY A 105 -1.21 2.76 -8.03
C GLY A 105 -2.67 2.32 -7.86
N PRO A 106 -2.93 1.15 -7.25
CA PRO A 106 -4.29 0.66 -7.02
C PRO A 106 -5.23 1.68 -6.37
N SER A 107 -4.74 2.46 -5.40
CA SER A 107 -5.52 3.50 -4.71
C SER A 107 -5.90 4.68 -5.62
N GLY A 108 -5.00 5.10 -6.51
CA GLY A 108 -5.23 6.20 -7.43
C GLY A 108 -6.18 5.82 -8.56
N ILE A 109 -5.98 4.64 -9.17
CA ILE A 109 -6.88 4.15 -10.22
C ILE A 109 -8.28 3.84 -9.67
N ALA A 110 -8.39 3.36 -8.42
CA ALA A 110 -9.67 3.16 -7.75
C ALA A 110 -10.42 4.48 -7.57
N THR A 111 -9.74 5.53 -7.10
CA THR A 111 -10.32 6.87 -6.97
C THR A 111 -10.79 7.41 -8.33
N ALA A 112 -9.95 7.34 -9.36
CA ALA A 112 -10.29 7.80 -10.70
C ALA A 112 -11.51 7.06 -11.27
N ALA A 113 -11.59 5.75 -11.09
CA ALA A 113 -12.74 4.95 -11.52
C ALA A 113 -14.04 5.37 -10.82
N CYS A 114 -14.01 5.59 -9.50
CA CYS A 114 -15.18 6.06 -8.76
C CYS A 114 -15.63 7.46 -9.24
N LEU A 115 -14.69 8.38 -9.49
CA LEU A 115 -14.99 9.71 -10.02
C LEU A 115 -15.56 9.65 -11.45
N ASN A 116 -15.02 8.77 -12.30
CA ASN A 116 -15.50 8.55 -13.66
C ASN A 116 -16.94 8.03 -13.69
N LEU A 117 -17.31 7.10 -12.79
CA LEU A 117 -18.70 6.63 -12.64
C LEU A 117 -19.67 7.77 -12.28
N LEU A 118 -19.20 8.74 -11.49
CA LEU A 118 -19.98 9.92 -11.10
C LEU A 118 -19.90 11.07 -12.13
N SER A 119 -19.23 10.84 -13.27
CA SER A 119 -18.97 11.84 -14.31
C SER A 119 -18.25 13.10 -13.80
N ILE A 120 -17.35 12.93 -12.83
CA ILE A 120 -16.54 14.01 -12.25
C ILE A 120 -15.19 14.09 -12.99
N PRO A 121 -14.88 15.20 -13.69
CA PRO A 121 -13.60 15.37 -14.38
C PRO A 121 -12.41 15.20 -13.44
N ASN A 122 -11.43 14.40 -13.83
CA ASN A 122 -10.22 14.15 -13.06
C ASN A 122 -9.03 13.84 -13.96
N ILE A 123 -7.85 14.04 -13.39
CA ILE A 123 -6.58 13.64 -14.00
C ILE A 123 -5.74 12.86 -12.99
N VAL A 124 -5.13 11.77 -13.44
CA VAL A 124 -4.15 11.01 -12.66
C VAL A 124 -2.75 11.35 -13.17
N LEU A 125 -1.87 11.81 -12.28
CA LEU A 125 -0.47 12.07 -12.59
C LEU A 125 0.39 10.96 -11.98
N GLU A 126 1.20 10.28 -12.80
CA GLU A 126 2.06 9.17 -12.38
C GLU A 126 3.50 9.45 -12.78
N ARG A 127 4.45 9.27 -11.85
CA ARG A 127 5.87 9.57 -12.07
C ARG A 127 6.55 8.57 -13.00
N GLU A 128 6.11 7.31 -12.96
CA GLU A 128 6.62 6.24 -13.81
C GLU A 128 5.91 6.23 -15.18
N ASP A 129 6.45 5.47 -16.12
CA ASP A 129 5.92 5.29 -17.48
C ASP A 129 4.75 4.28 -17.58
N CYS A 130 4.26 3.76 -16.45
CA CYS A 130 3.23 2.71 -16.38
C CYS A 130 2.38 2.83 -15.12
N TYR A 131 1.22 2.16 -15.12
CA TYR A 131 0.36 2.05 -13.94
C TYR A 131 0.92 1.04 -12.94
N ALA A 132 0.52 1.20 -11.68
CA ALA A 132 0.90 0.34 -10.57
C ALA A 132 2.37 -0.13 -10.61
N PRO A 133 3.35 0.79 -10.72
CA PRO A 133 4.76 0.46 -10.96
C PRO A 133 5.37 -0.48 -9.92
N LEU A 134 4.85 -0.46 -8.69
CA LEU A 134 5.24 -1.44 -7.67
C LEU A 134 4.99 -2.88 -8.15
N TRP A 135 3.82 -3.12 -8.72
CA TRP A 135 3.41 -4.44 -9.21
C TRP A 135 4.04 -4.74 -10.57
N THR A 136 3.94 -3.82 -11.53
CA THR A 136 4.39 -4.06 -12.91
C THR A 136 5.91 -4.14 -13.03
N LYS A 137 6.66 -3.27 -12.31
CA LYS A 137 8.11 -3.14 -12.47
C LYS A 137 8.93 -3.54 -11.26
N LYS A 138 8.49 -3.26 -10.03
CA LYS A 138 9.36 -3.33 -8.84
C LYS A 138 9.19 -4.61 -8.02
N SER A 139 8.10 -5.36 -8.20
CA SER A 139 7.89 -6.62 -7.47
C SER A 139 8.68 -7.79 -8.08
N TYR A 140 8.99 -8.77 -7.23
CA TYR A 140 9.57 -10.05 -7.63
C TYR A 140 8.53 -11.01 -8.22
N ASP A 141 8.98 -12.01 -8.96
CA ASP A 141 8.11 -12.75 -9.89
C ASP A 141 7.15 -13.71 -9.18
N ARG A 142 7.58 -14.29 -8.07
CA ARG A 142 6.74 -15.19 -7.26
C ARG A 142 5.67 -14.50 -6.41
N LEU A 143 5.62 -13.17 -6.42
CA LEU A 143 4.71 -12.41 -5.56
C LEU A 143 3.25 -12.81 -5.82
N GLN A 144 2.48 -12.93 -4.75
CA GLN A 144 1.04 -13.15 -4.78
C GLN A 144 0.38 -12.35 -3.66
N LEU A 145 -0.93 -12.12 -3.78
CA LEU A 145 -1.71 -11.52 -2.70
C LEU A 145 -1.69 -12.44 -1.47
N HIS A 146 -1.47 -11.84 -0.30
CA HIS A 146 -1.44 -12.55 0.98
C HIS A 146 -2.83 -12.74 1.61
N LEU A 147 -3.81 -11.96 1.13
CA LEU A 147 -5.19 -12.05 1.57
C LEU A 147 -6.04 -12.68 0.47
N PRO A 148 -7.20 -13.28 0.84
CA PRO A 148 -8.17 -13.77 -0.14
C PRO A 148 -8.58 -12.66 -1.11
N LYS A 149 -8.82 -13.03 -2.37
CA LYS A 149 -9.11 -12.09 -3.47
C LYS A 149 -10.24 -11.11 -3.13
N GLN A 150 -11.28 -11.55 -2.43
CA GLN A 150 -12.41 -10.71 -2.01
C GLN A 150 -11.99 -9.54 -1.09
N SER A 151 -10.93 -9.72 -0.29
CA SER A 151 -10.37 -8.66 0.57
C SER A 151 -9.47 -7.67 -0.20
N CYS A 152 -9.27 -7.89 -1.49
CA CYS A 152 -8.34 -7.13 -2.33
C CYS A 152 -9.02 -6.50 -3.55
N GLU A 153 -10.34 -6.58 -3.63
CA GLU A 153 -11.12 -6.02 -4.74
C GLU A 153 -11.09 -4.49 -4.71
N LEU A 154 -10.90 -3.90 -5.89
CA LEU A 154 -11.12 -2.48 -6.12
C LEU A 154 -12.63 -2.20 -6.28
N PRO A 155 -13.08 -0.97 -5.99
CA PRO A 155 -14.50 -0.64 -5.97
C PRO A 155 -15.21 -0.99 -7.28
N ASN A 156 -16.45 -1.47 -7.19
CA ASN A 156 -17.32 -1.72 -8.34
C ASN A 156 -16.84 -2.82 -9.32
N MET A 157 -15.80 -3.60 -8.99
CA MET A 157 -15.35 -4.70 -9.83
C MET A 157 -14.72 -5.86 -9.03
N PRO A 158 -15.44 -6.98 -8.86
CA PRO A 158 -14.87 -8.15 -8.20
C PRO A 158 -13.79 -8.82 -9.05
N PHE A 159 -12.98 -9.67 -8.44
CA PHE A 159 -12.06 -10.53 -9.20
C PHE A 159 -12.85 -11.57 -10.03
N PRO A 160 -12.33 -12.01 -11.19
CA PRO A 160 -12.91 -13.12 -11.93
C PRO A 160 -13.07 -14.37 -11.06
N ALA A 161 -14.17 -15.11 -11.24
CA ALA A 161 -14.46 -16.32 -10.48
C ALA A 161 -13.35 -17.38 -10.64
N ALA A 162 -12.79 -17.50 -11.84
CA ALA A 162 -11.71 -18.44 -12.19
C ALA A 162 -10.37 -18.13 -11.51
N TYR A 163 -10.14 -16.91 -11.01
CA TYR A 163 -8.89 -16.58 -10.33
C TYR A 163 -8.75 -17.37 -9.02
N PRO A 164 -7.53 -17.81 -8.65
CA PRO A 164 -7.31 -18.51 -7.40
C PRO A 164 -7.63 -17.62 -6.20
N LYS A 165 -7.84 -18.25 -5.03
CA LYS A 165 -8.14 -17.54 -3.77
C LYS A 165 -7.07 -16.50 -3.41
N TYR A 166 -5.80 -16.81 -3.63
CA TYR A 166 -4.67 -15.89 -3.48
C TYR A 166 -4.13 -15.59 -4.87
N VAL A 167 -4.37 -14.38 -5.36
CA VAL A 167 -4.10 -14.01 -6.77
C VAL A 167 -2.60 -13.78 -6.97
N PRO A 168 -1.94 -14.47 -7.91
CA PRO A 168 -0.55 -14.18 -8.25
C PRO A 168 -0.39 -12.82 -8.93
N LYS A 169 0.85 -12.31 -8.93
CA LYS A 169 1.21 -11.00 -9.50
C LYS A 169 0.67 -10.79 -10.92
N ARG A 170 0.81 -11.79 -11.79
CA ARG A 170 0.41 -11.69 -13.20
C ARG A 170 -1.09 -11.43 -13.33
N GLU A 171 -1.90 -12.25 -12.70
CA GLU A 171 -3.37 -12.15 -12.71
C GLU A 171 -3.84 -10.87 -12.03
N PHE A 172 -3.14 -10.40 -10.98
CA PHE A 172 -3.44 -9.12 -10.35
C PHE A 172 -3.16 -7.93 -11.30
N ILE A 173 -2.06 -7.94 -12.04
CA ILE A 173 -1.76 -6.91 -13.05
C ILE A 173 -2.82 -6.92 -14.17
N GLU A 174 -3.23 -8.09 -14.63
CA GLU A 174 -4.32 -8.24 -15.62
C GLU A 174 -5.65 -7.70 -15.07
N TYR A 175 -5.95 -7.97 -13.80
CA TYR A 175 -7.13 -7.39 -13.13
C TYR A 175 -7.09 -5.86 -13.12
N LEU A 176 -5.93 -5.25 -12.79
CA LEU A 176 -5.77 -3.79 -12.79
C LEU A 176 -5.90 -3.19 -14.20
N ASP A 177 -5.38 -3.86 -15.23
CA ASP A 177 -5.53 -3.43 -16.62
C ASP A 177 -7.00 -3.42 -17.06
N ASN A 178 -7.70 -4.53 -16.82
CA ASN A 178 -9.13 -4.66 -17.07
C ASN A 178 -9.95 -3.61 -16.29
N TYR A 179 -9.54 -3.29 -15.06
CA TYR A 179 -10.17 -2.27 -14.23
C TYR A 179 -10.05 -0.89 -14.87
N MET A 180 -8.84 -0.48 -15.27
CA MET A 180 -8.64 0.81 -15.93
C MET A 180 -9.41 0.91 -17.25
N ASN A 181 -9.42 -0.15 -18.06
CA ASN A 181 -10.15 -0.20 -19.32
C ASN A 181 -11.67 -0.07 -19.10
N ARG A 182 -12.23 -0.81 -18.13
CA ARG A 182 -13.66 -0.79 -17.78
C ARG A 182 -14.12 0.60 -17.34
N PHE A 183 -13.32 1.27 -16.50
CA PHE A 183 -13.67 2.57 -15.92
C PHE A 183 -13.06 3.76 -16.65
N LYS A 184 -12.43 3.55 -17.81
CA LYS A 184 -11.83 4.58 -18.66
C LYS A 184 -10.82 5.47 -17.90
N VAL A 185 -9.98 4.85 -17.09
CA VAL A 185 -8.91 5.54 -16.36
C VAL A 185 -7.70 5.66 -17.27
N SER A 186 -7.24 6.89 -17.54
CA SER A 186 -6.09 7.15 -18.42
C SER A 186 -5.08 8.06 -17.72
N PRO A 187 -4.12 7.50 -16.96
CA PRO A 187 -3.11 8.30 -16.29
C PRO A 187 -2.17 9.02 -17.25
N LYS A 188 -1.73 10.22 -16.86
CA LYS A 188 -0.57 10.87 -17.46
C LYS A 188 0.71 10.37 -16.79
N TYR A 189 1.36 9.42 -17.44
CA TYR A 189 2.65 8.84 -17.03
C TYR A 189 3.83 9.79 -17.19
N ASN A 190 4.96 9.53 -16.55
CA ASN A 190 6.15 10.38 -16.60
C ASN A 190 5.94 11.79 -16.03
N ARG A 191 4.98 12.00 -15.12
CA ARG A 191 4.67 13.27 -14.46
C ARG A 191 4.97 13.14 -12.97
N SER A 192 6.17 13.55 -12.58
CA SER A 192 6.59 13.57 -11.18
C SER A 192 6.16 14.88 -10.52
N ILE A 193 5.23 14.82 -9.58
CA ILE A 193 4.82 16.01 -8.81
C ILE A 193 5.99 16.46 -7.92
N GLU A 194 6.40 17.72 -8.07
CA GLU A 194 7.51 18.32 -7.31
C GLU A 194 7.02 19.27 -6.22
N SER A 195 5.85 19.90 -6.44
CA SER A 195 5.23 20.76 -5.45
C SER A 195 3.72 20.81 -5.60
N ALA A 196 2.99 20.81 -4.49
CA ALA A 196 1.58 21.15 -4.40
C ALA A 196 1.39 22.18 -3.28
N THR A 197 0.84 23.33 -3.62
CA THR A 197 0.58 24.45 -2.69
C THR A 197 -0.85 24.92 -2.84
N TYR A 198 -1.52 25.15 -1.72
CA TYR A 198 -2.85 25.74 -1.74
C TYR A 198 -2.76 27.27 -1.85
N ASP A 199 -3.57 27.85 -2.72
CA ASP A 199 -3.70 29.29 -2.90
C ASP A 199 -5.03 29.75 -2.28
N GLU A 200 -4.93 30.45 -1.14
CA GLU A 200 -6.07 30.98 -0.39
C GLU A 200 -6.89 32.02 -1.17
N LEU A 201 -6.26 32.77 -2.09
CA LEU A 201 -6.96 33.79 -2.87
C LEU A 201 -7.88 33.17 -3.91
N THR A 202 -7.38 32.15 -4.61
CA THR A 202 -8.14 31.45 -5.65
C THR A 202 -8.94 30.27 -5.11
N LYS A 203 -8.68 29.84 -3.87
CA LYS A 203 -9.22 28.62 -3.26
C LYS A 203 -8.97 27.38 -4.11
N THR A 204 -7.77 27.29 -4.68
CA THR A 204 -7.34 26.19 -5.53
C THR A 204 -5.93 25.73 -5.18
N TRP A 205 -5.63 24.48 -5.52
CA TRP A 205 -4.28 23.93 -5.48
C TRP A 205 -3.53 24.26 -6.76
N LEU A 206 -2.30 24.73 -6.62
CA LEU A 206 -1.31 24.78 -7.69
C LEU A 206 -0.39 23.57 -7.56
N VAL A 207 -0.43 22.68 -8.56
CA VAL A 207 0.39 21.47 -8.63
C VAL A 207 1.40 21.64 -9.76
N LYS A 208 2.69 21.50 -9.45
CA LYS A 208 3.77 21.50 -10.44
C LYS A 208 4.29 20.08 -10.60
N ALA A 209 4.26 19.57 -11.83
CA ALA A 209 4.77 18.27 -12.17
C ALA A 209 5.86 18.39 -13.22
N ARG A 210 7.01 17.76 -12.97
CA ARG A 210 8.07 17.62 -13.97
C ARG A 210 7.76 16.44 -14.88
N ASN A 211 7.82 16.68 -16.18
CA ASN A 211 7.86 15.62 -17.17
C ASN A 211 9.22 14.93 -17.10
N THR A 212 9.28 13.66 -16.70
CA THR A 212 10.55 12.95 -16.47
C THR A 212 11.31 12.63 -17.75
N ILE A 213 10.67 12.78 -18.92
CA ILE A 213 11.28 12.61 -20.24
C ILE A 213 11.78 13.96 -20.76
N THR A 214 10.90 14.97 -20.86
CA THR A 214 11.26 16.27 -21.46
C THR A 214 11.94 17.24 -20.48
N GLN A 215 11.90 16.93 -19.18
CA GLN A 215 12.34 17.79 -18.07
C GLN A 215 11.53 19.09 -17.91
N GLU A 216 10.51 19.30 -18.73
CA GLU A 216 9.62 20.46 -18.66
C GLU A 216 8.76 20.42 -17.39
N ILE A 217 8.47 21.60 -16.84
CA ILE A 217 7.55 21.74 -15.71
C ILE A 217 6.17 22.09 -16.25
N GLU A 218 5.20 21.23 -15.94
CA GLU A 218 3.80 21.42 -16.24
C GLU A 218 3.08 21.92 -14.97
N GLU A 219 2.33 23.01 -15.09
CA GLU A 219 1.52 23.54 -13.99
C GLU A 219 0.05 23.16 -14.17
N TYR A 220 -0.56 22.75 -13.06
CA TYR A 220 -1.95 22.33 -12.99
C TYR A 220 -2.65 23.09 -11.87
N LYS A 221 -3.91 23.47 -12.09
CA LYS A 221 -4.77 24.09 -11.08
C LYS A 221 -6.00 23.22 -10.83
N THR A 222 -6.33 23.00 -9.56
CA THR A 222 -7.48 22.16 -9.18
C THR A 222 -8.18 22.62 -7.92
N ARG A 223 -9.48 22.35 -7.81
CA ARG A 223 -10.24 22.54 -6.56
C ARG A 223 -9.96 21.41 -5.56
N PHE A 224 -9.75 20.20 -6.06
CA PHE A 224 -9.57 19.00 -5.23
C PHE A 224 -8.25 18.28 -5.57
N LEU A 225 -7.49 17.91 -4.54
CA LEU A 225 -6.24 17.18 -4.66
C LEU A 225 -6.34 15.87 -3.87
N VAL A 226 -6.09 14.74 -4.53
CA VAL A 226 -6.07 13.42 -3.90
C VAL A 226 -4.65 12.87 -3.90
N VAL A 227 -4.09 12.62 -2.72
CA VAL A 227 -2.80 11.99 -2.51
C VAL A 227 -2.97 10.46 -2.58
N ALA A 228 -2.46 9.85 -3.64
CA ALA A 228 -2.56 8.40 -3.90
C ALA A 228 -1.18 7.74 -4.13
N THR A 229 -0.13 8.27 -3.48
CA THR A 229 1.27 7.82 -3.64
C THR A 229 1.55 6.46 -3.01
N GLY A 230 0.66 5.98 -2.13
CA GLY A 230 0.75 4.68 -1.47
C GLY A 230 1.79 4.61 -0.36
N GLU A 231 1.75 3.51 0.40
CA GLU A 231 2.59 3.29 1.59
C GLU A 231 4.02 2.83 1.24
N THR A 232 4.23 2.37 0.01
CA THR A 232 5.46 1.73 -0.47
C THR A 232 6.05 2.50 -1.64
N CYS A 233 6.37 3.78 -1.39
CA CYS A 233 6.80 4.71 -2.43
C CYS A 233 8.29 4.61 -2.76
N ASP A 234 9.15 4.89 -1.78
CA ASP A 234 10.59 5.03 -2.01
C ASP A 234 11.37 3.95 -1.24
N PRO A 235 12.19 3.13 -1.91
CA PRO A 235 13.06 2.15 -1.28
C PRO A 235 13.89 2.74 -0.14
N PHE A 236 13.97 2.04 0.98
CA PHE A 236 14.83 2.44 2.09
C PHE A 236 15.97 1.45 2.28
N ILE A 237 17.20 1.88 2.06
CA ILE A 237 18.41 1.15 2.45
C ILE A 237 19.04 1.93 3.62
N PRO A 238 19.20 1.32 4.81
CA PRO A 238 19.81 2.01 5.95
C PRO A 238 21.30 2.26 5.69
N GLU A 239 21.81 3.35 6.26
CA GLU A 239 23.26 3.57 6.33
C GLU A 239 23.90 2.50 7.22
N ILE A 240 24.86 1.77 6.66
CA ILE A 240 25.62 0.73 7.35
C ILE A 240 27.10 1.02 7.11
N GLU A 241 27.89 0.96 8.18
CA GLU A 241 29.33 1.17 8.12
C GLU A 241 29.98 0.21 7.12
N GLY A 242 30.70 0.77 6.15
CA GLY A 242 31.43 0.02 5.13
C GLY A 242 30.58 -0.61 4.03
N LEU A 243 29.26 -0.37 3.97
CA LEU A 243 28.39 -0.90 2.88
C LEU A 243 28.87 -0.50 1.47
N HIS A 244 29.40 0.71 1.32
CA HIS A 244 29.96 1.21 0.04
C HIS A 244 31.22 0.45 -0.40
N SER A 245 31.90 -0.25 0.52
CA SER A 245 33.07 -1.08 0.22
C SER A 245 32.70 -2.50 -0.21
N PHE A 246 31.41 -2.86 -0.16
CA PHE A 246 30.97 -4.20 -0.47
C PHE A 246 31.20 -4.52 -1.96
N LYS A 247 31.90 -5.63 -2.26
CA LYS A 247 32.27 -5.98 -3.64
C LYS A 247 31.19 -6.76 -4.39
N GLY A 248 30.26 -7.38 -3.66
CA GLY A 248 29.16 -8.17 -4.22
C GLY A 248 27.94 -7.33 -4.64
N ASP A 249 26.87 -8.03 -5.05
CA ASP A 249 25.62 -7.37 -5.45
C ASP A 249 24.91 -6.75 -4.23
N VAL A 250 24.62 -5.45 -4.28
CA VAL A 250 23.77 -4.77 -3.29
C VAL A 250 22.48 -4.32 -3.95
N LEU A 251 21.34 -4.80 -3.44
CA LEU A 251 20.03 -4.42 -3.98
C LEU A 251 18.99 -4.21 -2.89
N HIS A 252 18.01 -3.34 -3.17
CA HIS A 252 16.76 -3.33 -2.43
C HIS A 252 15.78 -4.38 -2.99
N SER A 253 14.81 -4.81 -2.18
CA SER A 253 13.78 -5.77 -2.58
C SER A 253 13.02 -5.39 -3.86
N THR A 254 12.96 -4.10 -4.20
CA THR A 254 12.37 -3.59 -5.45
C THR A 254 13.15 -3.92 -6.73
N GLN A 255 14.42 -4.28 -6.58
CA GLN A 255 15.29 -4.68 -7.69
C GLN A 255 15.40 -6.21 -7.79
N TYR A 256 15.00 -6.94 -6.75
CA TYR A 256 14.96 -8.41 -6.78
C TYR A 256 13.85 -8.91 -7.71
N LYS A 257 14.14 -9.99 -8.46
CA LYS A 257 13.18 -10.63 -9.39
C LYS A 257 12.96 -12.10 -9.09
N SER A 258 14.06 -12.86 -9.02
CA SER A 258 14.04 -14.29 -8.76
C SER A 258 15.37 -14.73 -8.15
N GLY A 259 15.32 -15.80 -7.36
CA GLY A 259 16.48 -16.47 -6.80
C GLY A 259 17.37 -17.17 -7.83
N ALA A 260 16.89 -17.38 -9.07
CA ALA A 260 17.62 -18.10 -10.11
C ALA A 260 19.04 -17.55 -10.39
N LYS A 261 19.23 -16.22 -10.32
CA LYS A 261 20.55 -15.57 -10.51
C LYS A 261 21.57 -15.93 -9.40
N TYR A 262 21.08 -16.39 -8.26
CA TYR A 262 21.87 -16.60 -7.04
C TYR A 262 22.07 -18.08 -6.69
N MET A 263 21.80 -18.99 -7.63
CA MET A 263 22.10 -20.41 -7.47
C MET A 263 23.57 -20.60 -7.06
N ASN A 264 23.82 -21.39 -6.01
CA ASN A 264 25.13 -21.65 -5.42
C ASN A 264 25.88 -20.41 -4.89
N LYS A 265 25.19 -19.27 -4.70
CA LYS A 265 25.76 -18.07 -4.09
C LYS A 265 25.34 -17.95 -2.62
N SER A 266 26.18 -17.31 -1.82
CA SER A 266 25.88 -16.88 -0.46
C SER A 266 25.14 -15.54 -0.48
N VAL A 267 23.89 -15.51 -0.03
CA VAL A 267 23.04 -14.30 -0.08
C VAL A 267 22.50 -13.95 1.29
N LEU A 268 22.73 -12.69 1.69
CA LEU A 268 22.19 -12.11 2.92
C LEU A 268 20.92 -11.32 2.63
N VAL A 269 19.79 -11.71 3.20
CA VAL A 269 18.55 -10.92 3.19
C VAL A 269 18.46 -10.07 4.44
N VAL A 270 18.42 -8.75 4.30
CA VAL A 270 18.35 -7.82 5.43
C VAL A 270 16.90 -7.42 5.70
N GLY A 271 16.34 -7.93 6.80
CA GLY A 271 14.96 -7.66 7.22
C GLY A 271 14.04 -8.87 7.05
N CYS A 272 13.11 -9.02 8.00
CA CYS A 272 12.22 -10.17 8.13
C CYS A 272 10.73 -9.81 8.01
N GLY A 273 10.41 -8.74 7.28
CA GLY A 273 9.04 -8.49 6.84
C GLY A 273 8.59 -9.52 5.78
N ASN A 274 7.36 -9.40 5.29
CA ASN A 274 6.81 -10.28 4.26
C ASN A 274 7.76 -10.44 3.05
N SER A 275 8.24 -9.33 2.47
CA SER A 275 9.21 -9.37 1.37
C SER A 275 10.50 -10.11 1.74
N GLY A 276 11.08 -9.87 2.92
CA GLY A 276 12.33 -10.51 3.31
C GLY A 276 12.19 -12.02 3.48
N MET A 277 11.10 -12.47 4.12
CA MET A 277 10.82 -13.88 4.34
C MET A 277 10.52 -14.60 3.03
N GLU A 278 9.82 -13.97 2.09
CA GLU A 278 9.57 -14.53 0.76
C GLU A 278 10.81 -14.56 -0.12
N ILE A 279 11.62 -13.50 -0.12
CA ILE A 279 12.87 -13.46 -0.88
C ILE A 279 13.84 -14.54 -0.36
N ALA A 280 13.96 -14.71 0.96
CA ALA A 280 14.79 -15.75 1.55
C ALA A 280 14.33 -17.17 1.16
N LEU A 281 13.02 -17.39 1.15
CA LEU A 281 12.43 -18.65 0.69
C LEU A 281 12.72 -18.90 -0.79
N ASP A 282 12.60 -17.88 -1.65
CA ASP A 282 12.87 -18.00 -3.07
C ASP A 282 14.34 -18.33 -3.35
N LEU A 283 15.26 -17.57 -2.74
CA LEU A 283 16.70 -17.82 -2.80
C LEU A 283 17.04 -19.26 -2.39
N SER A 284 16.54 -19.72 -1.25
CA SER A 284 16.79 -21.08 -0.76
C SER A 284 16.17 -22.14 -1.69
N ASN A 285 15.01 -21.90 -2.29
CA ASN A 285 14.41 -22.82 -3.26
C ASN A 285 15.23 -22.93 -4.56
N PHE A 286 15.92 -21.86 -4.96
CA PHE A 286 16.82 -21.86 -6.12
C PHE A 286 18.25 -22.33 -5.82
N GLY A 287 18.51 -22.81 -4.59
CA GLY A 287 19.82 -23.36 -4.21
C GLY A 287 20.86 -22.32 -3.81
N ALA A 288 20.46 -21.12 -3.41
CA ALA A 288 21.36 -20.16 -2.77
C ALA A 288 21.59 -20.51 -1.30
N THR A 289 22.82 -20.38 -0.81
CA THR A 289 23.12 -20.40 0.63
C THR A 289 22.57 -19.13 1.24
N THR A 290 21.45 -19.24 1.95
CA THR A 290 20.64 -18.07 2.33
C THR A 290 20.72 -17.79 3.82
N SER A 291 21.05 -16.55 4.17
CA SER A 291 20.94 -16.04 5.54
C SER A 291 19.98 -14.87 5.61
N ILE A 292 19.27 -14.69 6.72
CA ILE A 292 18.33 -13.60 6.94
C ILE A 292 18.60 -12.87 8.26
N VAL A 293 18.62 -11.54 8.20
CA VAL A 293 18.76 -10.68 9.39
C VAL A 293 17.42 -10.46 10.07
N VAL A 294 17.32 -10.91 11.32
CA VAL A 294 16.16 -10.68 12.20
C VAL A 294 16.63 -9.83 13.38
N ARG A 295 16.29 -8.54 13.38
CA ARG A 295 16.66 -7.60 14.46
C ARG A 295 15.63 -7.54 15.58
N ASN A 296 14.36 -7.65 15.24
CA ASN A 296 13.25 -7.43 16.15
C ASN A 296 12.34 -8.66 16.21
N PRO A 297 11.64 -8.89 17.34
CA PRO A 297 10.63 -9.93 17.42
C PRO A 297 9.54 -9.76 16.35
N ILE A 298 9.06 -10.88 15.79
CA ILE A 298 7.99 -10.90 14.78
C ILE A 298 6.94 -11.96 15.08
N HIS A 299 5.71 -11.69 14.66
CA HIS A 299 4.67 -12.72 14.58
C HIS A 299 4.69 -13.36 13.20
N ILE A 300 4.62 -14.68 13.18
CA ILE A 300 4.49 -15.48 11.96
C ILE A 300 3.16 -16.19 12.00
N LEU A 301 2.36 -16.00 10.94
CA LEU A 301 1.05 -16.60 10.76
C LEU A 301 1.00 -17.33 9.42
N SER A 302 0.19 -18.38 9.33
CA SER A 302 -0.20 -18.93 8.02
C SER A 302 -1.32 -18.07 7.42
N LYS A 303 -1.59 -18.25 6.13
CA LYS A 303 -2.71 -17.60 5.44
C LYS A 303 -4.06 -17.95 6.09
N GLU A 304 -4.23 -19.19 6.51
CA GLU A 304 -5.43 -19.74 7.14
C GLU A 304 -5.63 -19.14 8.52
N ILE A 305 -4.57 -19.05 9.33
CA ILE A 305 -4.62 -18.44 10.67
C ILE A 305 -4.94 -16.94 10.55
N MET A 306 -4.34 -16.23 9.59
CA MET A 306 -4.67 -14.83 9.32
C MET A 306 -6.14 -14.67 8.94
N GLN A 307 -6.64 -15.48 8.01
CA GLN A 307 -8.03 -15.43 7.58
C GLN A 307 -9.00 -15.73 8.73
N LEU A 308 -8.71 -16.75 9.54
CA LEU A 308 -9.49 -17.08 10.71
C LEU A 308 -9.49 -15.91 11.71
N GLY A 309 -8.36 -15.27 11.97
CA GLY A 309 -8.28 -14.09 12.83
C GLY A 309 -9.18 -12.95 12.34
N LEU A 310 -9.15 -12.66 11.04
CA LEU A 310 -10.03 -11.65 10.42
C LEU A 310 -11.52 -12.02 10.51
N PHE A 311 -11.85 -13.31 10.39
CA PHE A 311 -13.22 -13.80 10.55
C PHE A 311 -13.70 -13.69 12.00
N LEU A 312 -12.90 -14.17 12.96
CA LEU A 312 -13.21 -14.14 14.39
C LEU A 312 -13.33 -12.72 14.94
N PHE A 313 -12.60 -11.75 14.36
CA PHE A 313 -12.71 -10.33 14.72
C PHE A 313 -14.16 -9.81 14.61
N LYS A 314 -15.01 -10.41 13.77
CA LYS A 314 -16.42 -10.02 13.64
C LYS A 314 -17.30 -10.49 14.81
N TYR A 315 -16.93 -11.57 15.47
CA TYR A 315 -17.82 -12.29 16.39
C TYR A 315 -17.28 -12.37 17.82
N LEU A 316 -15.97 -12.20 18.02
CA LEU A 316 -15.33 -12.34 19.32
C LEU A 316 -14.74 -11.02 19.83
N PRO A 317 -14.65 -10.84 21.16
CA PRO A 317 -13.87 -9.76 21.74
C PRO A 317 -12.42 -9.78 21.26
N PHE A 318 -11.87 -8.59 21.00
CA PHE A 318 -10.55 -8.41 20.37
C PHE A 318 -9.43 -9.21 21.05
N ASN A 319 -9.33 -9.14 22.38
CA ASN A 319 -8.29 -9.85 23.14
C ASN A 319 -8.42 -11.39 23.05
N LEU A 320 -9.66 -11.90 22.98
CA LEU A 320 -9.92 -13.33 22.86
C LEU A 320 -9.50 -13.83 21.46
N MET A 321 -9.89 -13.10 20.41
CA MET A 321 -9.47 -13.38 19.04
C MET A 321 -7.95 -13.40 18.92
N GLU A 322 -7.27 -12.39 19.48
CA GLU A 322 -5.80 -12.30 19.42
C GLU A 322 -5.13 -13.45 20.16
N SER A 323 -5.67 -13.86 21.31
CA SER A 323 -5.18 -15.02 22.08
C SER A 323 -5.34 -16.32 21.30
N ILE A 324 -6.48 -16.53 20.62
CA ILE A 324 -6.73 -17.69 19.76
C ILE A 324 -5.71 -17.72 18.60
N VAL A 325 -5.49 -16.58 17.94
CA VAL A 325 -4.54 -16.49 16.82
C VAL A 325 -3.12 -16.82 17.27
N VAL A 326 -2.67 -16.27 18.41
CA VAL A 326 -1.33 -16.55 18.96
C VAL A 326 -1.21 -18.02 19.37
N MET A 327 -2.24 -18.61 19.98
CA MET A 327 -2.26 -20.02 20.34
C MET A 327 -2.13 -20.93 19.12
N LEU A 328 -2.90 -20.68 18.05
CA LEU A 328 -2.83 -21.44 16.80
C LEU A 328 -1.48 -21.26 16.10
N ALA A 329 -0.95 -20.04 16.09
CA ALA A 329 0.40 -19.79 15.58
C ALA A 329 1.46 -20.55 16.39
N ASN A 330 1.29 -20.64 17.71
CA ASN A 330 2.16 -21.43 18.57
C ASN A 330 2.07 -22.92 18.28
N PHE A 331 0.88 -23.44 18.08
CA PHE A 331 0.67 -24.83 17.73
C PHE A 331 1.28 -25.16 16.36
N TRP A 332 1.08 -24.30 15.37
CA TRP A 332 1.51 -24.54 13.99
C TRP A 332 3.03 -24.34 13.80
N PHE A 333 3.56 -23.22 14.29
CA PHE A 333 4.97 -22.87 14.10
C PHE A 333 5.86 -23.26 15.29
N GLY A 334 5.31 -23.70 16.42
CA GLY A 334 6.11 -24.01 17.61
C GLY A 334 6.90 -22.80 18.13
N ASP A 335 7.83 -23.05 19.04
CA ASP A 335 8.81 -22.04 19.46
C ASP A 335 9.99 -21.99 18.48
N MET A 336 10.25 -20.81 17.93
CA MET A 336 11.37 -20.56 17.00
C MET A 336 12.47 -19.69 17.63
N SER A 337 12.42 -19.46 18.95
CA SER A 337 13.42 -18.68 19.69
C SER A 337 14.82 -19.25 19.52
N LYS A 338 14.94 -20.59 19.51
CA LYS A 338 16.19 -21.33 19.26
C LYS A 338 16.77 -21.07 17.86
N ASN A 339 15.92 -20.70 16.91
CA ASN A 339 16.31 -20.33 15.55
C ASN A 339 16.51 -18.81 15.41
N GLY A 340 16.55 -18.04 16.49
CA GLY A 340 16.76 -16.59 16.45
C GLY A 340 15.50 -15.76 16.15
N ILE A 341 14.31 -16.37 16.08
CA ILE A 341 13.04 -15.66 15.89
C ILE A 341 12.22 -15.71 17.17
N THR A 342 12.12 -14.56 17.83
CA THR A 342 11.29 -14.39 19.03
C THR A 342 9.96 -13.73 18.68
N ARG A 343 8.94 -13.98 19.50
CA ARG A 343 7.63 -13.33 19.34
C ARG A 343 7.54 -12.06 20.18
N PRO A 344 6.88 -10.99 19.69
CA PRO A 344 6.53 -9.84 20.50
C PRO A 344 5.59 -10.22 21.65
N VAL A 345 5.65 -9.44 22.74
CA VAL A 345 4.75 -9.60 23.90
C VAL A 345 3.31 -9.27 23.53
N GLU A 346 3.10 -8.18 22.78
CA GLU A 346 1.80 -7.83 22.24
C GLU A 346 1.46 -8.71 21.04
N GLY A 347 0.19 -9.07 20.86
CA GLY A 347 -0.22 -9.92 19.75
C GLY A 347 -0.13 -9.26 18.36
N PRO A 348 -0.37 -10.03 17.29
CA PRO A 348 -0.14 -9.61 15.92
C PRO A 348 -1.04 -8.45 15.46
N PHE A 349 -2.29 -8.37 15.94
CA PHE A 349 -3.22 -7.31 15.51
C PHE A 349 -2.99 -6.03 16.31
N THR A 350 -2.67 -6.16 17.59
CA THR A 350 -2.25 -5.04 18.44
C THR A 350 -0.98 -4.38 17.89
N GLN A 351 0.04 -5.19 17.53
CA GLN A 351 1.27 -4.71 16.88
C GLN A 351 0.99 -3.94 15.59
N LYS A 352 0.06 -4.45 14.76
CA LYS A 352 -0.37 -3.76 13.54
C LYS A 352 -1.01 -2.41 13.87
N MET A 353 -1.95 -2.35 14.82
CA MET A 353 -2.67 -1.12 15.13
C MET A 353 -1.80 -0.05 15.79
N LYS A 354 -0.91 -0.44 16.72
CA LYS A 354 -0.05 0.51 17.44
C LYS A 354 1.15 0.96 16.62
N PHE A 355 1.81 0.03 15.92
CA PHE A 355 3.11 0.28 15.29
C PHE A 355 3.10 0.12 13.78
N GLY A 356 1.99 -0.32 13.17
CA GLY A 356 1.95 -0.67 11.75
C GLY A 356 2.75 -1.92 11.40
N LYS A 357 3.15 -2.71 12.40
CA LYS A 357 3.94 -3.92 12.19
C LYS A 357 3.00 -5.07 11.87
N PHE A 358 2.93 -5.42 10.59
CA PHE A 358 2.14 -6.56 10.14
C PHE A 358 2.81 -7.87 10.56
N PRO A 359 2.02 -8.89 10.96
CA PRO A 359 2.57 -10.23 11.05
C PRO A 359 3.05 -10.70 9.66
N VAL A 360 4.09 -11.52 9.67
CA VAL A 360 4.58 -12.20 8.47
C VAL A 360 3.60 -13.31 8.13
N ILE A 361 3.16 -13.35 6.87
CA ILE A 361 2.41 -14.47 6.32
C ILE A 361 3.42 -15.46 5.74
N ASP A 362 3.64 -16.56 6.46
CA ASP A 362 4.62 -17.56 6.06
C ASP A 362 4.13 -18.40 4.88
N LEU A 363 5.01 -18.58 3.90
CA LEU A 363 4.79 -19.43 2.72
C LEU A 363 5.70 -20.67 2.72
N GLY A 364 6.33 -21.01 3.86
CA GLY A 364 7.30 -22.09 3.99
C GLY A 364 8.69 -21.66 4.46
N THR A 365 8.94 -20.36 4.67
CA THR A 365 10.22 -19.82 5.14
C THR A 365 10.54 -20.35 6.54
N ALA A 366 9.55 -20.36 7.43
CA ALA A 366 9.69 -20.88 8.79
C ALA A 366 10.15 -22.35 8.81
N LYS A 367 9.65 -23.18 7.88
CA LYS A 367 10.08 -24.58 7.75
C LYS A 367 11.57 -24.68 7.41
N LYS A 368 12.05 -23.88 6.46
CA LYS A 368 13.46 -23.85 6.04
C LYS A 368 14.40 -23.28 7.10
N ILE A 369 13.91 -22.33 7.90
CA ILE A 369 14.65 -21.82 9.06
C ILE A 369 14.82 -22.93 10.12
N LYS A 370 13.77 -23.72 10.36
CA LYS A 370 13.83 -24.84 11.32
C LYS A 370 14.75 -25.97 10.86
N SER A 371 14.79 -26.28 9.56
CA SER A 371 15.70 -27.29 9.01
C SER A 371 17.15 -26.82 8.90
N GLY A 372 17.41 -25.53 9.08
CA GLY A 372 18.75 -24.93 8.93
C GLY A 372 19.12 -24.59 7.47
N GLU A 373 18.21 -24.78 6.51
CA GLU A 373 18.40 -24.37 5.12
C GLU A 373 18.44 -22.84 4.93
N ILE A 374 17.85 -22.09 5.87
CA ILE A 374 17.96 -20.64 5.97
C ILE A 374 18.51 -20.30 7.36
N GLN A 375 19.67 -19.65 7.40
CA GLN A 375 20.29 -19.22 8.64
C GLN A 375 19.72 -17.88 9.12
N VAL A 376 19.37 -17.76 10.39
CA VAL A 376 18.98 -16.49 11.00
C VAL A 376 20.18 -15.84 11.67
N LEU A 377 20.42 -14.57 11.35
CA LEU A 377 21.51 -13.76 11.87
C LEU A 377 20.96 -12.52 12.59
N PRO A 378 21.65 -11.99 13.61
CA PRO A 378 21.24 -10.76 14.30
C PRO A 378 21.56 -9.53 13.43
N GLY A 379 21.39 -8.33 13.97
CA GLY A 379 21.69 -7.09 13.26
C GLY A 379 23.15 -7.01 12.76
N ILE A 380 23.35 -6.31 11.64
CA ILE A 380 24.68 -6.04 11.06
C ILE A 380 25.35 -4.93 11.87
N THR A 381 26.64 -5.08 12.15
CA THR A 381 27.48 -4.03 12.77
C THR A 381 28.28 -3.28 11.72
N SER A 382 29.01 -4.00 10.86
CA SER A 382 29.84 -3.42 9.82
C SER A 382 30.02 -4.37 8.64
N ILE A 383 30.43 -3.82 7.51
CA ILE A 383 30.71 -4.55 6.27
C ILE A 383 32.11 -4.19 5.81
N LYS A 384 32.91 -5.19 5.44
CA LYS A 384 34.24 -5.00 4.88
C LYS A 384 34.43 -5.92 3.68
N GLU A 385 34.50 -5.35 2.48
CA GLU A 385 34.66 -6.09 1.22
C GLU A 385 33.56 -7.13 0.97
N GLU A 386 33.75 -8.41 1.29
CA GLU A 386 32.73 -9.45 1.14
C GLU A 386 32.28 -10.03 2.48
N GLU A 387 32.89 -9.56 3.58
CA GLU A 387 32.64 -10.02 4.93
C GLU A 387 31.66 -9.08 5.63
N VAL A 388 30.60 -9.65 6.21
CA VAL A 388 29.61 -8.92 7.00
C VAL A 388 29.73 -9.38 8.44
N THR A 389 29.93 -8.41 9.35
CA THR A 389 30.00 -8.66 10.80
C THR A 389 28.65 -8.38 11.45
N PHE A 390 28.27 -9.22 12.42
CA PHE A 390 26.97 -9.16 13.10
C PHE A 390 27.11 -8.85 14.59
N LEU A 391 26.00 -8.47 15.25
CA LEU A 391 25.96 -8.08 16.67
C LEU A 391 26.46 -9.15 17.64
N ASN A 392 26.46 -10.42 17.24
CA ASN A 392 27.02 -11.52 18.04
C ASN A 392 28.54 -11.69 17.89
N GLY A 393 29.21 -10.82 17.12
CA GLY A 393 30.63 -10.89 16.83
C GLY A 393 31.02 -11.90 15.75
N CYS A 394 30.06 -12.64 15.18
CA CYS A 394 30.33 -13.53 14.05
C CYS A 394 30.44 -12.74 12.75
N SER A 395 31.25 -13.25 11.84
CA SER A 395 31.41 -12.71 10.48
C SER A 395 31.23 -13.81 9.44
N TYR A 396 30.62 -13.46 8.32
CA TYR A 396 30.36 -14.38 7.21
C TYR A 396 30.60 -13.69 5.87
N HIS A 397 30.99 -14.48 4.87
CA HIS A 397 31.14 -14.02 3.49
C HIS A 397 29.82 -14.11 2.72
N PHE A 398 29.52 -13.08 1.93
CA PHE A 398 28.34 -13.03 1.07
C PHE A 398 28.70 -12.52 -0.33
N ASP A 399 28.08 -13.12 -1.35
CA ASP A 399 28.15 -12.67 -2.74
C ASP A 399 27.13 -11.56 -3.05
N ALA A 400 26.06 -11.49 -2.26
CA ALA A 400 24.99 -10.51 -2.44
C ALA A 400 24.27 -10.16 -1.14
N ILE A 401 23.80 -8.92 -1.05
CA ILE A 401 22.95 -8.41 0.02
C ILE A 401 21.64 -7.89 -0.58
N VAL A 402 20.52 -8.45 -0.12
CA VAL A 402 19.16 -8.02 -0.49
C VAL A 402 18.49 -7.31 0.68
N PHE A 403 18.37 -6.00 0.58
CA PHE A 403 17.68 -5.15 1.55
C PHE A 403 16.15 -5.27 1.40
N ALA A 404 15.53 -5.98 2.32
CA ALA A 404 14.08 -6.05 2.52
C ALA A 404 13.64 -5.14 3.69
N THR A 405 14.20 -3.93 3.72
CA THR A 405 14.12 -2.97 4.83
C THR A 405 12.96 -1.98 4.74
N GLY A 406 12.07 -2.16 3.76
CA GLY A 406 10.83 -1.40 3.62
C GLY A 406 11.00 -0.10 2.84
N PHE A 407 10.11 0.85 3.09
CA PHE A 407 9.96 2.03 2.25
C PHE A 407 9.76 3.29 3.09
N GLN A 408 10.24 4.41 2.54
CA GLN A 408 9.91 5.75 2.96
C GLN A 408 8.83 6.36 2.06
N ARG A 409 8.15 7.37 2.58
CA ARG A 409 7.19 8.17 1.83
C ARG A 409 7.79 9.55 1.58
N SER A 410 7.64 10.05 0.36
CA SER A 410 8.13 11.38 -0.04
C SER A 410 7.03 12.44 -0.13
N THR A 411 5.81 12.12 0.32
CA THR A 411 4.66 13.04 0.22
C THR A 411 4.94 14.40 0.86
N ASN A 412 5.52 14.40 2.06
CA ASN A 412 5.87 15.63 2.80
C ASN A 412 6.95 16.48 2.09
N LYS A 413 7.66 15.92 1.09
CA LYS A 413 8.65 16.68 0.32
C LYS A 413 7.99 17.60 -0.71
N TRP A 414 6.89 17.17 -1.33
CA TRP A 414 6.22 17.92 -2.40
C TRP A 414 4.90 18.56 -1.96
N LEU A 415 4.17 17.98 -1.02
CA LEU A 415 2.95 18.56 -0.46
C LEU A 415 3.32 19.59 0.61
N LYS A 416 3.14 20.88 0.32
CA LYS A 416 3.68 21.97 1.17
C LYS A 416 2.73 22.46 2.26
N ASP A 417 1.45 22.23 2.09
CA ASP A 417 0.41 22.69 3.01
C ASP A 417 -0.61 21.56 3.18
N ASP A 418 -0.26 20.51 3.90
CA ASP A 418 -1.12 19.33 4.03
C ASP A 418 -2.24 19.50 5.07
N GLY A 419 -2.29 20.64 5.77
CA GLY A 419 -3.28 20.93 6.80
C GLY A 419 -3.34 19.85 7.89
N ASP A 420 -2.19 19.29 8.29
CA ASP A 420 -2.08 18.21 9.28
C ASP A 420 -2.72 16.87 8.83
N LEU A 421 -2.95 16.68 7.52
CA LEU A 421 -3.51 15.43 7.00
C LEU A 421 -2.57 14.25 7.23
N LEU A 422 -1.26 14.45 7.07
CA LEU A 422 -0.26 13.40 7.18
C LEU A 422 0.62 13.59 8.42
N ASP A 423 1.11 12.50 8.98
CA ASP A 423 2.16 12.52 10.00
C ASP A 423 3.55 12.74 9.36
N GLU A 424 4.58 12.88 10.19
CA GLU A 424 5.97 13.07 9.75
C GLU A 424 6.47 11.94 8.84
N ASP A 425 5.86 10.77 9.02
CA ASP A 425 6.09 9.54 8.31
C ASP A 425 5.31 9.51 6.97
N GLY A 426 4.38 10.44 6.71
CA GLY A 426 3.57 10.47 5.49
C GLY A 426 2.39 9.48 5.47
N PHE A 427 1.98 8.96 6.64
CA PHE A 427 0.71 8.26 6.83
C PHE A 427 -0.39 9.23 7.27
N SER A 428 -1.66 8.83 7.17
CA SER A 428 -2.76 9.64 7.68
C SER A 428 -2.64 9.86 9.20
N LYS A 429 -2.62 11.12 9.65
CA LYS A 429 -2.57 11.49 11.07
C LYS A 429 -3.86 11.14 11.79
N GLN A 430 -4.99 11.34 11.12
CA GLN A 430 -6.32 10.97 11.62
C GLN A 430 -6.54 9.45 11.58
N ARG A 431 -7.35 8.94 12.52
CA ARG A 431 -7.70 7.53 12.58
C ARG A 431 -8.90 7.21 11.69
N PHE A 432 -8.97 5.97 11.24
CA PHE A 432 -10.15 5.40 10.60
C PHE A 432 -11.41 5.62 11.46
N PRO A 433 -12.58 5.99 10.89
CA PRO A 433 -12.91 6.02 9.46
C PRO A 433 -12.69 7.37 8.75
N ASN A 434 -12.26 8.42 9.45
CA ASN A 434 -12.16 9.78 8.91
C ASN A 434 -10.77 10.16 8.39
N HIS A 435 -9.85 9.19 8.37
CA HIS A 435 -8.42 9.37 8.06
C HIS A 435 -8.12 9.95 6.67
N TRP A 436 -9.04 9.77 5.70
CA TRP A 436 -8.85 10.11 4.30
C TRP A 436 -9.10 11.59 3.96
N LYS A 437 -9.66 12.37 4.90
CA LYS A 437 -10.14 13.74 4.64
C LYS A 437 -9.27 14.81 5.29
N GLY A 438 -8.70 15.68 4.46
CA GLY A 438 -7.98 16.88 4.88
C GLY A 438 -8.80 18.16 4.73
N MET A 439 -8.12 19.29 4.90
CA MET A 439 -8.66 20.64 4.70
C MET A 439 -8.56 21.05 3.23
N ASN A 440 -9.23 22.14 2.84
CA ASN A 440 -9.00 22.82 1.55
C ASN A 440 -9.17 21.93 0.30
N GLY A 441 -10.02 20.89 0.36
CA GLY A 441 -10.22 19.97 -0.77
C GLY A 441 -9.08 18.96 -0.96
N LEU A 442 -8.23 18.78 0.04
CA LEU A 442 -7.19 17.76 0.10
C LEU A 442 -7.73 16.45 0.66
N TYR A 443 -7.35 15.34 0.04
CA TYR A 443 -7.69 13.99 0.47
C TYR A 443 -6.48 13.07 0.36
N CYS A 444 -6.47 11.98 1.12
CA CYS A 444 -5.51 10.89 0.95
C CYS A 444 -6.23 9.55 0.82
N VAL A 445 -5.69 8.65 0.00
CA VAL A 445 -6.26 7.34 -0.28
C VAL A 445 -5.21 6.25 -0.07
N GLY A 446 -5.51 5.25 0.75
CA GLY A 446 -4.61 4.12 0.97
C GLY A 446 -3.33 4.46 1.75
N LEU A 447 -3.37 5.48 2.61
CA LEU A 447 -2.27 5.89 3.50
C LEU A 447 -2.55 5.59 4.98
N ALA A 448 -3.43 4.63 5.27
CA ALA A 448 -3.90 4.30 6.62
C ALA A 448 -3.58 2.87 7.10
N ARG A 449 -2.67 2.16 6.42
CA ARG A 449 -2.24 0.78 6.75
C ARG A 449 -3.38 -0.23 6.70
N ARG A 450 -4.30 -0.02 5.76
CA ARG A 450 -5.50 -0.85 5.55
C ARG A 450 -5.50 -1.60 4.21
N GLY A 451 -4.40 -1.54 3.47
CA GLY A 451 -4.22 -2.26 2.21
C GLY A 451 -5.22 -1.88 1.12
N LEU A 452 -5.47 -2.81 0.20
CA LEU A 452 -6.39 -2.61 -0.93
C LEU A 452 -7.83 -2.39 -0.46
N TYR A 453 -8.31 -3.14 0.53
CA TYR A 453 -9.63 -2.94 1.14
C TYR A 453 -9.85 -1.50 1.64
N GLY A 454 -8.88 -0.97 2.40
CA GLY A 454 -8.95 0.42 2.85
C GLY A 454 -8.92 1.41 1.70
N SER A 455 -8.07 1.18 0.70
CA SER A 455 -8.00 2.02 -0.50
C SER A 455 -9.33 2.06 -1.26
N SER A 456 -10.05 0.94 -1.31
CA SER A 456 -11.37 0.83 -1.93
C SER A 456 -12.44 1.63 -1.19
N ILE A 457 -12.43 1.61 0.14
CA ILE A 457 -13.34 2.44 0.96
C ILE A 457 -13.01 3.91 0.79
N ASP A 458 -11.74 4.28 0.89
CA ASP A 458 -11.26 5.65 0.79
C ASP A 458 -11.66 6.27 -0.57
N ALA A 459 -11.43 5.54 -1.67
CA ALA A 459 -11.80 5.97 -3.01
C ALA A 459 -13.32 6.25 -3.16
N GLN A 460 -14.17 5.38 -2.62
CA GLN A 460 -15.62 5.57 -2.63
C GLN A 460 -16.02 6.78 -1.79
N ASN A 461 -15.51 6.89 -0.56
CA ASN A 461 -15.79 8.00 0.36
C ASN A 461 -15.41 9.35 -0.25
N ILE A 462 -14.20 9.45 -0.83
CA ILE A 462 -13.70 10.66 -1.48
C ILE A 462 -14.61 11.05 -2.64
N SER A 463 -14.92 10.10 -3.55
CA SER A 463 -15.73 10.39 -4.73
C SER A 463 -17.17 10.83 -4.39
N ASN A 464 -17.82 10.15 -3.44
CA ASN A 464 -19.16 10.51 -2.95
C ASN A 464 -19.16 11.86 -2.24
N TYR A 465 -18.11 12.14 -1.46
CA TYR A 465 -17.99 13.41 -0.78
C TYR A 465 -17.78 14.56 -1.76
N ILE A 466 -16.88 14.42 -2.75
CA ILE A 466 -16.70 15.42 -3.82
C ILE A 466 -18.02 15.63 -4.56
N LYS A 467 -18.76 14.56 -4.88
CA LYS A 467 -20.08 14.67 -5.52
C LYS A 467 -21.07 15.49 -4.70
N SER A 468 -21.05 15.38 -3.37
CA SER A 468 -21.92 16.17 -2.49
C SER A 468 -21.59 17.67 -2.44
N LEU A 469 -20.39 18.06 -2.89
CA LEU A 469 -19.89 19.44 -2.93
C LEU A 469 -20.06 20.12 -4.30
N LEU A 470 -20.59 19.40 -5.29
CA LEU A 470 -20.87 19.83 -6.66
C LEU A 470 -22.38 19.92 -6.85
#